data_AF-A0A497GAF3-F1
#
_entry.id   AF-A0A497GAF3-F1
#
_cell.length_a   1.000
_cell.length_b   1.000
_cell.length_c   1.000
_cell.angle_alpha   90.00
_cell.angle_beta   90.00
_cell.angle_gamma   90.00
#
_symmetry.space_group_name_H-M   'P 1'
#
loop_
_entity.id
_entity.type
_entity.pdbx_description
1 polymer ?
#
loop_
_entity_poly.entity_id
_entity_poly.type
_entity_poly.pdbx_seq_one_letter_code
_entity_poly.pdbx_strand_id
1 'polypeptide(L)'
;MGFEEMLNFIDRAVLPYVEVVSIGLNEYLKAGKLVVEHVLQPSSSVHAATVENYGLRVIVAEDEDFDRVGLKRLWPKLDAPALISYEFRSPSTYVDDGLMLKGWRGRAALM
;
A
#
# COMPACT_ATOMS: atom_id res chain seq x y z
N MET A 1 -24.47 4.19 -5.64
CA MET A 1 -23.84 3.01 -6.24
C MET A 1 -24.44 1.78 -5.59
N GLY A 2 -24.97 0.85 -6.37
CA GLY A 2 -25.46 -0.43 -5.87
C GLY A 2 -24.33 -1.43 -5.60
N PHE A 3 -24.59 -2.48 -4.82
CA PHE A 3 -23.60 -3.54 -4.59
C PHE A 3 -23.18 -4.24 -5.88
N GLU A 4 -24.10 -4.45 -6.83
CA GLU A 4 -23.79 -5.04 -8.14
C GLU A 4 -22.84 -4.15 -8.98
N GLU A 5 -23.04 -2.83 -8.95
CA GLU A 5 -22.17 -1.88 -9.63
C GLU A 5 -20.76 -1.89 -9.03
N MET A 6 -20.66 -2.02 -7.70
CA MET A 6 -19.38 -2.10 -6.99
C MET A 6 -18.62 -3.37 -7.36
N LEU A 7 -19.29 -4.52 -7.36
CA LEU A 7 -18.66 -5.79 -7.75
C LEU A 7 -18.19 -5.75 -9.20
N ASN A 8 -19.01 -5.22 -10.11
CA ASN A 8 -18.62 -5.06 -11.51
C ASN A 8 -17.40 -4.14 -11.68
N PHE A 9 -17.31 -3.07 -10.90
CA PHE A 9 -16.13 -2.22 -10.86
C PHE A 9 -14.88 -2.99 -10.39
N ILE A 10 -14.97 -3.74 -9.29
CA ILE A 10 -13.86 -4.54 -8.77
C ILE A 10 -13.40 -5.55 -9.82
N ASP A 11 -14.34 -6.30 -10.42
CA ASP A 11 -14.06 -7.35 -11.39
C ASP A 11 -13.36 -6.83 -12.64
N ARG A 12 -13.78 -5.67 -13.16
CA ARG A 12 -13.31 -5.14 -14.45
C ARG A 12 -12.16 -4.16 -14.34
N ALA A 13 -12.13 -3.34 -13.28
CA ALA A 13 -11.19 -2.23 -13.15
C ALA A 13 -10.07 -2.48 -12.12
N VAL A 14 -10.27 -3.38 -11.16
CA VAL A 14 -9.30 -3.62 -10.08
C VAL A 14 -8.59 -4.95 -10.26
N LEU A 15 -9.32 -6.08 -10.22
CA LEU A 15 -8.74 -7.43 -10.22
C LEU A 15 -7.73 -7.72 -11.34
N PRO A 16 -7.89 -7.22 -12.58
CA PRO A 16 -6.92 -7.49 -13.65
C PRO A 16 -5.52 -6.88 -13.43
N TYR A 17 -5.39 -5.92 -12.51
CA TYR A 17 -4.17 -5.12 -12.32
C TYR A 17 -3.52 -5.29 -10.95
N VAL A 18 -4.09 -6.14 -10.09
CA VAL A 18 -3.60 -6.33 -8.71
C VAL A 18 -3.27 -7.80 -8.44
N GLU A 19 -2.34 -8.02 -7.51
CA GLU A 19 -2.12 -9.33 -6.91
C GLU A 19 -2.96 -9.43 -5.62
N VAL A 20 -3.81 -10.45 -5.52
CA VAL A 20 -4.61 -10.67 -4.32
C VAL A 20 -3.77 -11.46 -3.30
N VAL A 21 -3.57 -10.87 -2.13
CA VAL A 21 -2.82 -11.48 -1.03
C VAL A 21 -3.76 -12.08 0.01
N SER A 22 -3.40 -13.25 0.54
CA SER A 22 -4.19 -13.92 1.58
C SER A 22 -3.84 -13.40 2.97
N ILE A 23 -4.86 -13.28 3.82
CA ILE A 23 -4.72 -12.98 5.25
C ILE A 23 -4.74 -14.30 6.02
N GLY A 24 -3.70 -14.55 6.81
CA GLY A 24 -3.55 -15.75 7.64
C GLY A 24 -3.25 -15.44 9.09
N LEU A 25 -2.78 -16.46 9.82
CA LEU A 25 -2.47 -16.35 11.24
C LEU A 25 -1.37 -15.31 11.52
N ASN A 26 -0.38 -15.19 10.63
CA ASN A 26 0.72 -14.24 10.82
C ASN A 26 0.24 -12.79 10.73
N GLU A 27 -0.69 -12.50 9.81
CA GLU A 27 -1.32 -11.18 9.66
C GLU A 27 -2.16 -10.86 10.89
N TYR A 28 -2.93 -11.83 11.40
CA TYR A 28 -3.70 -11.67 12.64
C TYR A 28 -2.81 -11.39 13.86
N LEU A 29 -1.78 -12.21 14.09
CA LEU A 29 -0.89 -12.06 15.24
C LEU A 29 -0.15 -10.72 15.21
N LYS A 30 0.27 -10.26 14.02
CA LYS A 30 0.88 -8.94 13.88
C LYS A 30 -0.14 -7.81 14.03
N ALA A 31 -1.33 -7.93 13.46
CA ALA A 31 -2.40 -6.95 13.63
C ALA A 31 -2.73 -6.75 15.12
N GLY A 32 -2.77 -7.82 15.92
CA GLY A 32 -2.97 -7.73 17.36
C GLY A 32 -1.93 -6.86 18.08
N LYS A 33 -0.67 -6.87 17.63
CA LYS A 33 0.38 -5.98 18.15
C LYS A 33 0.14 -4.54 17.73
N LEU A 34 -0.16 -4.32 16.44
CA LEU A 34 -0.40 -2.98 15.89
C LEU A 34 -1.59 -2.27 16.54
N VAL A 35 -2.67 -2.99 16.86
CA VAL A 35 -3.82 -2.42 17.61
C VAL A 35 -3.36 -1.86 18.95
N VAL A 36 -2.49 -2.56 19.68
CA VAL A 36 -2.03 -2.14 21.01
C VAL A 36 -0.97 -1.04 20.92
N GLU A 37 -0.03 -1.17 20.00
CA GLU A 37 1.13 -0.29 19.87
C GLU A 37 0.79 1.07 19.23
N HIS A 38 -0.12 1.08 18.24
CA HIS A 38 -0.43 2.26 17.43
C HIS A 38 -1.88 2.74 17.55
N VAL A 39 -2.70 2.09 18.38
CA VAL A 39 -4.13 2.38 18.57
C VAL A 39 -4.88 2.42 17.22
N LEU A 40 -4.49 1.53 16.32
CA LEU A 40 -5.13 1.39 15.02
C LEU A 40 -6.46 0.63 15.15
N GLN A 41 -7.43 1.01 14.31
CA GLN A 41 -8.63 0.20 14.13
C GLN A 41 -8.27 -1.24 13.72
N PRO A 42 -9.04 -2.26 14.15
CA PRO A 42 -8.73 -3.65 13.83
C PRO A 42 -8.60 -3.93 12.33
N SER A 43 -9.45 -3.35 11.48
CA SER A 43 -9.36 -3.47 10.02
C SER A 43 -8.04 -2.90 9.50
N SER A 44 -7.72 -1.65 9.85
CA SER A 44 -6.48 -0.98 9.43
C SER A 44 -5.23 -1.72 9.94
N SER A 45 -5.32 -2.36 11.10
CA SER A 45 -4.23 -3.20 11.65
C SER A 45 -3.98 -4.46 10.83
N VAL A 46 -5.04 -5.13 10.34
CA VAL A 46 -4.91 -6.29 9.45
C VAL A 46 -4.29 -5.87 8.10
N HIS A 47 -4.71 -4.73 7.57
CA HIS A 47 -4.13 -4.12 6.38
C HIS A 47 -2.62 -3.82 6.57
N ALA A 48 -2.25 -3.07 7.61
CA ALA A 48 -0.85 -2.76 7.89
C ALA A 48 0.00 -4.03 8.13
N ALA A 49 -0.53 -5.00 8.88
CA ALA A 49 0.14 -6.28 9.11
C ALA A 49 0.38 -7.06 7.82
N THR A 50 -0.59 -7.06 6.91
CA THR A 50 -0.49 -7.71 5.60
C THR A 50 0.59 -7.04 4.74
N VAL A 51 0.60 -5.70 4.66
CA VAL A 51 1.65 -4.96 3.94
C VAL A 51 3.04 -5.34 4.46
N GLU A 52 3.25 -5.30 5.78
CA GLU A 52 4.54 -5.62 6.35
C GLU A 52 4.97 -7.07 6.15
N ASN A 53 4.05 -8.03 6.36
CA ASN A 53 4.38 -9.46 6.26
C ASN A 53 4.74 -9.87 4.82
N TYR A 54 4.18 -9.20 3.82
CA TYR A 54 4.55 -9.39 2.41
C TYR A 54 5.80 -8.59 2.00
N GLY A 55 6.47 -7.93 2.95
CA GLY A 55 7.68 -7.12 2.72
C GLY A 55 7.42 -5.86 1.90
N LEU A 56 6.17 -5.40 1.87
CA LEU A 56 5.77 -4.17 1.21
C LEU A 56 6.04 -2.98 2.15
N ARG A 57 6.32 -1.81 1.57
CA ARG A 57 6.67 -0.60 2.34
C ARG A 57 5.78 0.60 2.04
N VAL A 58 4.82 0.41 1.14
CA VAL A 58 3.95 1.46 0.63
C VAL A 58 2.50 0.96 0.67
N ILE A 59 1.61 1.80 1.18
CA ILE A 59 0.17 1.58 1.17
C ILE A 59 -0.52 2.72 0.44
N VAL A 60 -1.43 2.40 -0.46
CA VAL A 60 -2.32 3.38 -1.07
C VAL A 60 -3.62 3.39 -0.27
N ALA A 61 -3.86 4.46 0.50
CA ALA A 61 -5.03 4.55 1.38
C ALA A 61 -5.38 6.02 1.66
N GLU A 62 -6.68 6.29 1.73
CA GLU A 62 -7.21 7.59 2.18
C GLU A 62 -6.89 7.84 3.64
N ASP A 63 -7.06 6.79 4.45
CA ASP A 63 -6.97 6.84 5.91
C ASP A 63 -5.57 7.26 6.38
N GLU A 64 -5.52 8.37 7.12
CA GLU A 64 -4.27 8.94 7.64
C GLU A 64 -3.73 8.14 8.83
N ASP A 65 -4.52 7.24 9.42
CA ASP A 65 -4.06 6.40 10.53
C ASP A 65 -2.84 5.54 10.14
N PHE A 66 -2.69 5.20 8.85
CA PHE A 66 -1.51 4.47 8.35
C PHE A 66 -0.19 5.26 8.45
N ASP A 67 -0.24 6.58 8.62
CA ASP A 67 0.97 7.39 8.84
C ASP A 67 1.62 7.07 10.20
N ARG A 68 0.91 6.40 11.12
CA ARG A 68 1.41 6.01 12.45
C ARG A 68 2.22 4.72 12.48
N VAL A 69 2.13 3.87 11.45
CA VAL A 69 2.74 2.52 11.42
C VAL A 69 4.03 2.43 10.60
N GLY A 70 4.66 3.57 10.29
CA GLY A 70 5.95 3.59 9.59
C GLY A 70 5.88 3.13 8.13
N LEU A 71 4.68 2.94 7.59
CA LEU A 71 4.43 2.69 6.17
C LEU A 71 4.42 4.02 5.41
N LYS A 72 4.89 4.01 4.17
CA LYS A 72 4.71 5.17 3.28
C LYS A 72 3.29 5.15 2.73
N ARG A 73 2.42 6.04 3.21
CA ARG A 73 1.09 6.25 2.64
C ARG A 73 1.16 7.06 1.34
N LEU A 74 0.45 6.60 0.32
CA LEU A 74 0.21 7.36 -0.91
C LEU A 74 -1.29 7.65 -1.02
N TRP A 75 -1.63 8.92 -1.13
CA TRP A 75 -2.98 9.37 -1.44
C TRP A 75 -2.91 10.57 -2.38
N PRO A 76 -3.61 10.55 -3.53
CA PRO A 76 -3.58 11.68 -4.45
C PRO A 76 -4.21 12.92 -3.81
N LYS A 77 -3.46 14.01 -3.69
CA LYS A 77 -4.03 15.34 -3.41
C LYS A 77 -4.61 15.88 -4.72
N LEU A 78 -5.94 15.99 -4.80
CA LEU A 78 -6.68 16.41 -6.00
C LEU A 78 -6.42 17.88 -6.40
N ASP A 79 -5.75 18.65 -5.55
CA ASP A 79 -5.50 20.09 -5.72
C ASP A 79 -4.34 20.39 -6.71
N ALA A 80 -3.67 19.36 -7.25
CA ALA A 80 -2.63 19.53 -8.25
C ALA A 80 -3.23 19.45 -9.68
N PRO A 81 -3.06 20.48 -10.54
CA PRO A 81 -3.60 20.45 -11.88
C PRO A 81 -2.84 19.45 -12.74
N ALA A 82 -3.58 18.48 -13.28
CA ALA A 82 -3.26 17.57 -14.38
C ALA A 82 -2.03 16.63 -14.24
N LEU A 83 -2.26 15.37 -14.63
CA LEU A 83 -1.27 14.30 -14.82
C LEU A 83 -0.60 13.81 -13.52
N ILE A 84 -1.32 12.97 -12.77
CA ILE A 84 -0.66 11.99 -11.90
C ILE A 84 -0.14 10.86 -12.80
N SER A 85 0.92 11.15 -13.56
CA SER A 85 1.80 10.11 -14.07
C SER A 85 2.79 9.78 -12.95
N TYR A 86 2.45 8.82 -12.09
CA TYR A 86 3.51 8.12 -11.36
C TYR A 86 4.24 7.25 -12.38
N GLU A 87 5.35 7.75 -12.92
CA GLU A 87 6.28 6.89 -13.65
C GLU A 87 6.84 5.87 -12.66
N PHE A 88 6.27 4.66 -12.67
CA PHE A 88 6.95 3.50 -12.10
C PHE A 88 8.10 3.14 -13.04
N ARG A 89 9.20 3.92 -12.99
CA ARG A 89 10.39 3.64 -13.79
C ARG A 89 10.96 2.29 -13.35
N SER A 90 10.95 1.34 -14.28
CA SER A 90 11.78 0.14 -14.19
C SER A 90 13.25 0.56 -13.98
N PRO A 91 14.03 -0.14 -13.14
CA PRO A 91 15.33 0.35 -12.72
C PRO A 91 16.35 0.17 -13.84
N SER A 92 16.69 1.25 -14.54
CA SER A 92 18.02 1.41 -15.09
C SER A 92 18.52 2.84 -14.87
N THR A 93 19.61 2.92 -14.12
CA THR A 93 20.62 3.99 -14.05
C THR A 93 20.18 5.37 -13.55
N TYR A 94 20.55 5.68 -12.31
CA TYR A 94 21.05 7.00 -11.93
C TYR A 94 22.33 6.82 -11.12
N VAL A 95 23.39 7.50 -11.54
CA VAL A 95 24.68 7.66 -10.86
C VAL A 95 24.86 9.18 -10.73
N ASP A 96 24.98 9.71 -9.51
CA ASP A 96 26.14 10.54 -9.16
C ASP A 96 26.27 10.75 -7.65
N ASP A 97 27.53 10.90 -7.23
CA ASP A 97 28.04 11.36 -5.93
C ASP A 97 27.91 10.43 -4.71
N GLY A 98 28.70 9.35 -4.74
CA GLY A 98 29.64 9.11 -3.64
C GLY A 98 29.30 8.05 -2.58
N LEU A 99 28.07 7.51 -2.52
CA LEU A 99 27.74 6.38 -1.64
C LEU A 99 26.69 5.47 -2.31
N MET A 100 27.14 4.34 -2.84
CA MET A 100 26.32 3.30 -3.46
C MET A 100 25.36 2.67 -2.44
N LEU A 101 24.12 3.15 -2.36
CA LEU A 101 23.01 2.41 -1.74
C LEU A 101 22.23 1.66 -2.82
N LYS A 102 22.24 0.33 -2.71
CA LYS A 102 21.68 -0.66 -3.64
C LYS A 102 20.25 -0.29 -4.09
N GLY A 103 20.01 -0.48 -5.39
CA GLY A 103 18.78 -0.15 -6.10
C GLY A 103 17.49 -0.66 -5.46
N TRP A 104 16.49 0.21 -5.46
CA TRP A 104 15.14 -0.05 -4.98
C TRP A 104 14.32 -0.82 -6.04
N ARG A 105 13.73 -1.95 -5.65
CA ARG A 105 12.58 -2.59 -6.31
C ARG A 105 11.45 -2.67 -5.27
N GLY A 106 10.57 -1.68 -5.22
CA GLY A 106 9.48 -1.63 -4.24
C GLY A 106 8.18 -2.16 -4.84
N ARG A 107 7.53 -3.13 -4.20
CA ARG A 107 6.13 -3.50 -4.46
C ARG A 107 5.21 -2.67 -3.55
N ALA A 108 3.99 -2.38 -3.98
CA ALA A 108 2.98 -1.63 -3.20
C ALA A 108 1.68 -2.45 -3.10
N ALA A 109 0.94 -2.30 -1.99
CA ALA A 109 -0.41 -2.85 -1.84
C ALA A 109 -1.46 -1.76 -2.04
N LEU A 110 -2.54 -2.14 -2.71
CA LEU A 110 -3.79 -1.39 -2.76
C LEU A 110 -4.69 -1.95 -1.65
N MET A 111 -5.28 -1.09 -0.82
CA MET A 111 -6.14 -1.47 0.31
C MET A 111 -7.43 -0.68 0.32
#